data_AF-A0A3C0MYH7-F1
#
_entry.id   AF-A0A3C0MYH7-F1
#
_cell.length_a   1.000
_cell.length_b   1.000
_cell.length_c   1.000
_cell.angle_alpha   90.00
_cell.angle_beta   90.00
_cell.angle_gamma   90.00
#
_symmetry.space_group_name_H-M   'P 1'
#
loop_
_entity.id
_entity.type
_entity.pdbx_description
1 polymer ?
#
loop_
_entity_poly.entity_id
_entity_poly.type
_entity_poly.pdbx_seq_one_letter_code
_entity_poly.pdbx_strand_id
1 'polypeptide(L)'
;MAHKRVGEILIEKGFVTDAQLKEALSTQEVTHEYLGAILIKKRFIKEEVLLRALSEQFNIPFVSLKEERIDWELSVKYFSLISFSGKAMPIFQDEENVIVAIRDPLDKISLSTIEQSIRPKKLRLILVLESELKEFIDECKRRSHASFKRLLDEE
;
A
#
# COMPACT_ATOMS: atom_id res chain seq x y z
N MET A 1 -12.77 -1.05 21.90
CA MET A 1 -13.80 -0.65 20.92
C MET A 1 -13.59 -1.49 19.68
N ALA A 2 -14.60 -2.19 19.19
CA ALA A 2 -14.47 -2.95 17.96
C ALA A 2 -14.27 -1.95 16.80
N HIS A 3 -13.11 -1.97 16.16
CA HIS A 3 -12.92 -1.23 14.91
C HIS A 3 -13.97 -1.73 13.91
N LYS A 4 -14.72 -0.81 13.29
CA LYS A 4 -15.70 -1.15 12.25
C LYS A 4 -15.00 -1.99 11.18
N ARG A 5 -15.65 -3.07 10.75
CA ARG A 5 -15.11 -3.92 9.68
C ARG A 5 -15.26 -3.21 8.34
N VAL A 6 -14.35 -3.48 7.38
CA VAL A 6 -14.44 -2.88 6.04
C VAL A 6 -15.81 -3.09 5.38
N GLY A 7 -16.43 -4.26 5.57
CA GLY A 7 -17.78 -4.55 5.03
C GLY A 7 -18.86 -3.65 5.64
N GLU A 8 -18.78 -3.35 6.94
CA GLU A 8 -19.73 -2.46 7.62
C GLU A 8 -19.57 -1.02 7.13
N ILE A 9 -18.32 -0.56 6.97
CA ILE A 9 -18.02 0.77 6.42
C ILE A 9 -18.58 0.89 5.00
N LEU A 10 -18.41 -0.15 4.17
CA LEU A 10 -18.92 -0.15 2.79
C LEU A 10 -20.45 -0.12 2.72
N ILE A 11 -21.16 -0.80 3.62
CA ILE A 11 -22.63 -0.73 3.72
C ILE A 11 -23.07 0.66 4.18
N GLU A 12 -22.47 1.19 5.24
CA GLU A 12 -22.84 2.49 5.83
C GLU A 12 -22.67 3.64 4.82
N LYS A 13 -21.66 3.56 3.95
CA LYS A 13 -21.41 4.54 2.88
C LYS A 13 -22.25 4.27 1.62
N GLY A 14 -23.05 3.21 1.60
CA GLY A 14 -23.91 2.85 0.46
C GLY A 14 -23.17 2.30 -0.76
N PHE A 15 -21.92 1.83 -0.60
CA PHE A 15 -21.14 1.26 -1.70
C PHE A 15 -21.48 -0.19 -1.99
N VAL A 16 -21.97 -0.93 -0.99
CA VAL A 16 -22.46 -2.31 -1.15
C VAL A 16 -23.75 -2.50 -0.40
N THR A 17 -24.61 -3.39 -0.89
CA THR A 17 -25.81 -3.84 -0.17
C THR A 17 -25.47 -5.01 0.75
N ASP A 18 -26.34 -5.28 1.74
CA ASP A 18 -26.24 -6.50 2.57
C ASP A 18 -26.19 -7.78 1.74
N ALA A 19 -26.95 -7.84 0.64
CA ALA A 19 -26.98 -9.00 -0.24
C ALA A 19 -25.63 -9.20 -0.95
N GLN A 20 -25.04 -8.12 -1.49
CA GLN A 20 -23.72 -8.14 -2.12
C GLN A 20 -22.62 -8.50 -1.13
N LEU A 21 -22.68 -7.97 0.10
CA LEU A 21 -21.71 -8.31 1.15
C LEU A 21 -21.80 -9.78 1.54
N LYS A 22 -23.02 -10.32 1.74
CA LYS A 22 -23.22 -11.74 2.04
C LYS A 22 -22.69 -12.64 0.93
N GLU A 23 -22.97 -12.32 -0.33
CA GLU A 23 -22.46 -13.07 -1.48
C GLU A 23 -20.92 -13.09 -1.52
N ALA A 24 -20.29 -11.95 -1.26
CA ALA A 24 -18.84 -11.84 -1.22
C ALA A 24 -18.24 -12.62 -0.05
N LEU A 25 -18.88 -12.62 1.12
CA LEU A 25 -18.48 -13.41 2.29
C LEU A 25 -18.58 -14.92 2.02
N SER A 26 -19.67 -15.39 1.39
CA SER A 26 -19.78 -16.81 1.00
C SER A 26 -18.70 -17.21 0.00
N THR A 27 -18.32 -16.31 -0.92
CA THR A 27 -17.19 -16.54 -1.83
C THR A 27 -15.85 -16.59 -1.07
N GLN A 28 -15.68 -15.73 -0.07
CA GLN A 28 -14.49 -15.68 0.78
C GLN A 28 -14.29 -16.98 1.58
N GLU A 29 -15.36 -17.58 2.10
CA GLU A 29 -15.28 -18.85 2.83
C GLU A 29 -14.71 -19.98 1.98
N VAL A 30 -15.04 -20.00 0.68
CA VAL A 30 -14.59 -21.04 -0.26
C VAL A 30 -13.19 -20.75 -0.81
N THR A 31 -12.89 -19.49 -1.12
CA THR A 31 -11.66 -19.10 -1.83
C THR A 31 -10.52 -18.68 -0.89
N HIS A 32 -10.84 -18.34 0.36
CA HIS A 32 -9.94 -17.73 1.33
C HIS A 32 -9.26 -16.43 0.86
N GLU A 33 -9.80 -15.79 -0.19
CA GLU A 33 -9.32 -14.49 -0.66
C GLU A 33 -9.76 -13.35 0.27
N TYR A 34 -9.12 -12.19 0.16
CA TYR A 34 -9.57 -11.00 0.89
C TYR A 34 -10.93 -10.52 0.39
N LEU A 35 -11.82 -10.18 1.32
CA LEU A 35 -13.17 -9.68 1.03
C LEU A 35 -13.16 -8.53 0.02
N GLY A 36 -12.27 -7.55 0.19
CA GLY A 36 -12.14 -6.42 -0.73
C GLY A 36 -11.78 -6.84 -2.16
N ALA A 37 -10.88 -7.82 -2.32
CA ALA A 37 -10.52 -8.35 -3.64
C ALA A 37 -11.70 -9.04 -4.32
N ILE A 38 -12.52 -9.78 -3.56
CA ILE A 38 -13.74 -10.42 -4.06
C ILE A 38 -14.76 -9.36 -4.50
N LEU A 39 -14.97 -8.32 -3.70
CA LEU A 39 -15.90 -7.23 -4.02
C LEU A 39 -15.50 -6.49 -5.31
N ILE A 40 -14.19 -6.29 -5.53
CA ILE A 40 -13.66 -5.71 -6.78
C ILE A 40 -13.84 -6.68 -7.95
N LYS A 41 -13.49 -7.97 -7.79
CA LYS A 41 -13.64 -9.00 -8.84
C LYS A 41 -15.09 -9.15 -9.29
N LYS A 42 -16.03 -9.08 -8.36
CA LYS A 42 -17.48 -9.09 -8.63
C LYS A 42 -18.01 -7.75 -9.15
N ARG A 43 -17.15 -6.73 -9.28
CA ARG A 43 -17.48 -5.37 -9.72
C ARG A 43 -18.53 -4.67 -8.84
N PHE A 44 -18.64 -5.06 -7.58
CA PHE A 44 -19.52 -4.39 -6.62
C PHE A 44 -18.94 -3.05 -6.18
N ILE A 45 -17.61 -2.97 -6.08
CA ILE A 45 -16.89 -1.73 -5.78
C ILE A 45 -15.68 -1.57 -6.70
N LYS A 46 -15.17 -0.33 -6.77
CA LYS A 46 -13.86 -0.02 -7.35
C LYS A 46 -12.77 -0.08 -6.28
N GLU A 47 -11.52 -0.19 -6.71
CA GLU A 47 -10.35 -0.17 -5.82
C GLU A 47 -10.31 1.09 -4.94
N GLU A 48 -10.55 2.26 -5.52
CA GLU A 48 -10.59 3.55 -4.80
C GLU A 48 -11.59 3.54 -3.64
N VAL A 49 -12.74 2.88 -3.83
CA VAL A 49 -13.77 2.77 -2.78
C VAL A 49 -13.27 1.88 -1.65
N LEU A 50 -12.63 0.75 -1.98
CA LEU A 50 -12.01 -0.13 -0.99
C LEU A 50 -10.93 0.61 -0.20
N LEU A 51 -10.02 1.32 -0.88
CA LEU A 51 -8.94 2.06 -0.23
C LEU A 51 -9.44 3.17 0.68
N ARG A 52 -10.52 3.86 0.30
CA ARG A 52 -11.19 4.84 1.20
C ARG A 52 -11.77 4.18 2.44
N ALA A 53 -12.40 3.01 2.31
CA ALA A 53 -12.93 2.28 3.46
C ALA A 53 -11.80 1.77 4.37
N LEU A 54 -10.70 1.28 3.81
CA LEU A 54 -9.51 0.86 4.56
C LEU A 54 -8.83 2.05 5.24
N SER A 55 -8.76 3.21 4.57
CA SER A 55 -8.26 4.46 5.14
C SER A 55 -9.01 4.84 6.40
N GLU A 56 -10.34 4.77 6.37
CA GLU A 56 -11.19 5.03 7.54
C GLU A 56 -11.00 3.96 8.63
N GLN A 57 -10.93 2.68 8.26
CA GLN A 57 -10.79 1.57 9.21
C GLN A 57 -9.48 1.63 10.01
N PHE A 58 -8.37 1.91 9.32
CA PHE A 58 -7.03 1.89 9.88
C PHE A 58 -6.51 3.28 10.29
N ASN A 59 -7.27 4.35 10.04
CA ASN A 59 -6.85 5.73 10.23
C ASN A 59 -5.52 6.03 9.51
N ILE A 60 -5.41 5.58 8.27
CA ILE A 60 -4.25 5.80 7.38
C ILE A 60 -4.73 6.66 6.22
N PRO A 61 -4.10 7.81 5.92
CA PRO A 61 -4.54 8.67 4.83
C PRO A 61 -4.39 7.96 3.47
N PHE A 62 -5.44 8.02 2.64
CA PHE A 62 -5.39 7.61 1.24
C PHE A 62 -5.08 8.83 0.36
N VAL A 63 -3.91 8.81 -0.29
CA VAL A 63 -3.36 9.95 -1.05
C VAL A 63 -2.85 9.49 -2.42
N SER A 64 -2.67 10.43 -3.35
CA SER A 64 -1.97 10.15 -4.61
C SER A 64 -0.47 10.33 -4.44
N LEU A 65 0.32 9.35 -4.88
CA LEU A 65 1.79 9.48 -4.87
C LEU A 65 2.29 10.65 -5.72
N LYS A 66 1.51 11.11 -6.70
CA LYS A 66 1.90 12.20 -7.61
C LYS A 66 1.90 13.56 -6.91
N GLU A 67 1.19 13.68 -5.80
CA GLU A 67 1.07 14.90 -5.01
C GLU A 67 2.07 14.93 -3.84
N GLU A 68 2.72 13.80 -3.56
CA GLU A 68 3.67 13.65 -2.47
C GLU A 68 5.09 14.06 -2.86
N ARG A 69 5.85 14.56 -1.88
CA ARG A 69 7.28 14.81 -2.07
C ARG A 69 8.04 13.50 -1.98
N ILE A 70 8.78 13.16 -3.04
CA ILE A 70 9.55 11.92 -3.12
C ILE A 70 11.05 12.20 -2.93
N ASP A 71 11.66 11.50 -1.98
CA ASP A 71 13.10 11.30 -1.85
C ASP A 71 13.51 10.06 -2.65
N TRP A 72 13.97 10.27 -3.89
CA TRP A 72 14.37 9.19 -4.78
C TRP A 72 15.62 8.46 -4.33
N GLU A 73 16.54 9.12 -3.63
CA GLU A 73 17.77 8.48 -3.14
C GLU A 73 17.43 7.47 -2.03
N LEU A 74 16.59 7.89 -1.08
CA LEU A 74 16.00 7.00 -0.08
C LEU A 74 15.29 5.82 -0.74
N SER A 75 14.39 6.12 -1.68
CA SER A 75 13.53 5.12 -2.30
C SER A 75 14.33 4.07 -3.07
N VAL A 76 15.34 4.49 -3.83
CA VAL A 76 16.26 3.59 -4.57
C VAL A 76 17.13 2.79 -3.61
N LYS A 77 17.67 3.42 -2.55
CA LYS A 77 18.45 2.71 -1.53
C LYS A 77 17.62 1.58 -0.91
N TYR A 78 16.39 1.87 -0.49
CA TYR A 78 15.52 0.88 0.12
C TYR A 78 15.00 -0.16 -0.88
N PHE A 79 14.80 0.22 -2.14
CA PHE A 79 14.48 -0.73 -3.21
C PHE A 79 15.56 -1.83 -3.34
N SER A 80 16.85 -1.46 -3.28
CA SER A 80 17.96 -2.41 -3.38
C SER A 80 18.19 -3.24 -2.11
N LEU A 81 17.80 -2.71 -0.95
CA LEU A 81 18.00 -3.37 0.35
C LEU A 81 16.85 -4.31 0.72
N ILE A 82 15.64 -4.03 0.24
CA ILE A 82 14.44 -4.72 0.68
C ILE A 82 13.97 -5.69 -0.41
N SER A 83 13.95 -6.99 -0.07
CA SER A 83 13.36 -8.06 -0.90
C SER A 83 11.82 -8.07 -0.87
N PHE A 84 11.19 -6.89 -0.88
CA PHE A 84 9.76 -6.78 -0.68
C PHE A 84 9.00 -7.26 -1.90
N SER A 85 7.87 -7.90 -1.63
CA SER A 85 6.85 -8.30 -2.59
C SER A 85 6.18 -7.12 -3.33
N GLY A 86 6.78 -5.91 -3.30
CA GLY A 86 6.26 -4.69 -3.93
C GLY A 86 5.02 -4.13 -3.24
N LYS A 87 4.85 -4.35 -1.93
CA LYS A 87 3.64 -3.97 -1.19
C LYS A 87 3.76 -2.71 -0.34
N ALA A 88 4.99 -2.29 -0.07
CA ALA A 88 5.28 -1.07 0.68
C ALA A 88 6.64 -0.50 0.25
N MET A 89 6.73 0.83 0.17
CA MET A 89 7.92 1.55 -0.27
C MET A 89 8.11 2.82 0.57
N PRO A 90 9.28 3.04 1.18
CA PRO A 90 9.65 4.36 1.71
C PRO A 90 9.70 5.36 0.56
N ILE A 91 9.00 6.48 0.71
CA ILE A 91 8.95 7.53 -0.31
C ILE A 91 9.63 8.83 0.14
N PHE A 92 9.70 9.07 1.44
CA PHE A 92 10.24 10.29 2.01
C PHE A 92 10.72 10.06 3.44
N GLN A 93 11.74 10.80 3.88
CA GLN A 93 12.16 10.83 5.27
C GLN A 93 12.47 12.26 5.71
N ASP A 94 12.16 12.56 6.97
CA ASP A 94 12.66 13.73 7.69
C ASP A 94 13.53 13.28 8.87
N GLU A 95 13.86 14.18 9.80
CA GLU A 95 14.69 13.87 10.97
C GLU A 95 14.03 12.84 11.91
N GLU A 96 12.71 12.88 12.03
CA GLU A 96 11.95 12.09 13.01
C GLU A 96 11.14 10.95 12.37
N ASN A 97 10.77 11.05 11.10
CA ASN A 97 9.77 10.20 10.47
C ASN A 97 10.23 9.66 9.11
N VAL A 98 9.72 8.49 8.75
CA VAL A 98 9.77 7.96 7.38
C VAL A 98 8.35 7.72 6.90
N ILE A 99 8.01 8.32 5.77
CA ILE A 99 6.73 8.12 5.08
C ILE A 99 6.86 6.92 4.16
N VAL A 100 5.95 5.97 4.33
CA VAL A 100 5.93 4.70 3.61
C VAL A 100 4.59 4.54 2.91
N ALA A 101 4.64 4.45 1.60
CA ALA A 101 3.50 4.17 0.75
C ALA A 101 3.19 2.69 0.76
N ILE A 102 1.93 2.35 1.04
CA ILE A 102 1.46 0.96 1.16
C ILE A 102 0.20 0.74 0.33
N ARG A 103 0.02 -0.50 -0.14
CA ARG A 103 -1.22 -0.94 -0.82
C ARG A 103 -2.14 -1.70 0.12
N ASP A 104 -1.58 -2.42 1.09
CA ASP A 104 -2.31 -3.33 1.95
C ASP A 104 -1.94 -3.08 3.42
N PRO A 105 -2.82 -2.45 4.23
CA PRO A 105 -2.57 -2.22 5.64
C PRO A 105 -2.64 -3.51 6.49
N LEU A 106 -3.10 -4.63 5.91
CA LEU A 106 -3.15 -5.93 6.58
C LEU A 106 -1.82 -6.68 6.50
N ASP A 107 -0.87 -6.25 5.67
CA ASP A 107 0.43 -6.89 5.52
C ASP A 107 1.38 -6.54 6.68
N LYS A 108 1.07 -7.09 7.85
CA LYS A 108 1.80 -6.84 9.10
C LYS A 108 3.29 -7.23 9.00
N ILE A 109 3.61 -8.26 8.23
CA ILE A 109 4.99 -8.74 8.05
C ILE A 109 5.81 -7.65 7.34
N SER A 110 5.28 -7.15 6.22
CA SER A 110 5.86 -6.04 5.48
C SER A 110 6.00 -4.80 6.38
N LEU A 111 4.93 -4.37 7.04
CA LEU A 111 4.98 -3.18 7.90
C LEU A 111 6.04 -3.31 9.00
N SER A 112 6.11 -4.45 9.68
CA SER A 112 7.07 -4.68 10.77
C SER A 112 8.54 -4.72 10.30
N THR A 113 8.79 -5.18 9.08
CA THR A 113 10.14 -5.26 8.52
C THR A 113 10.65 -3.85 8.18
N ILE A 114 9.81 -3.03 7.56
CA ILE A 114 10.17 -1.64 7.28
C ILE A 114 10.37 -0.89 8.58
N GLU A 115 9.45 -1.02 9.54
CA GLU A 115 9.53 -0.37 10.84
C GLU A 115 10.87 -0.65 11.53
N GLN A 116 11.34 -1.91 11.52
CA GLN A 116 12.63 -2.27 12.09
C GLN A 116 13.81 -1.62 11.35
N SER A 117 13.75 -1.54 10.02
CA SER A 117 14.81 -0.98 9.18
C SER A 117 14.95 0.55 9.25
N ILE A 118 13.92 1.26 9.71
CA ILE A 118 13.90 2.73 9.77
C ILE A 118 14.20 3.29 11.17
N ARG A 119 14.38 2.42 12.18
CA ARG A 119 14.69 2.87 13.55
C ARG A 119 15.98 3.71 13.57
N PRO A 120 16.05 4.79 14.37
CA PRO A 120 15.10 5.18 15.42
C PRO A 120 13.90 6.03 14.96
N LYS A 121 13.73 6.28 13.66
CA LYS A 121 12.65 7.13 13.14
C LYS A 121 11.28 6.46 13.26
N LYS A 122 10.24 7.28 13.32
CA LYS A 122 8.83 6.87 13.40
C LYS A 122 8.27 6.53 12.03
N LEU A 123 7.50 5.45 11.95
CA LEU A 123 6.80 5.05 10.73
C LEU A 123 5.53 5.89 10.54
N ARG A 124 5.38 6.53 9.37
CA ARG A 124 4.12 7.13 8.92
C ARG A 124 3.65 6.43 7.65
N LEU A 125 2.42 5.92 7.67
CA LEU A 125 1.86 5.19 6.56
C LEU A 125 0.95 6.07 5.73
N ILE A 126 0.98 5.85 4.41
CA ILE A 126 -0.01 6.39 3.48
C ILE A 126 -0.50 5.25 2.59
N LEU A 127 -1.81 5.21 2.34
CA LEU A 127 -2.42 4.29 1.38
C LEU A 127 -2.38 4.94 -0.01
N VAL A 128 -2.06 4.13 -1.02
CA VAL A 128 -1.94 4.58 -2.41
C VAL A 128 -2.54 3.54 -3.34
N LEU A 129 -2.86 3.92 -4.58
CA LEU A 129 -3.36 2.99 -5.58
C LEU A 129 -2.30 1.97 -5.99
N GLU A 130 -2.71 0.76 -6.36
CA GLU A 130 -1.79 -0.27 -6.85
C GLU A 130 -1.05 0.20 -8.12
N SER A 131 -1.75 0.88 -9.02
CA SER A 131 -1.15 1.43 -10.24
C SER A 131 -0.04 2.44 -9.94
N GLU A 132 -0.27 3.34 -8.98
CA GLU A 132 0.70 4.37 -8.61
C GLU A 132 1.92 3.77 -7.93
N LEU A 133 1.72 2.84 -6.99
CA LEU A 133 2.83 2.17 -6.32
C LEU A 133 3.67 1.34 -7.31
N LYS A 134 3.01 0.69 -8.27
CA LYS A 134 3.69 -0.06 -9.34
C LYS A 134 4.52 0.85 -10.24
N GLU A 135 3.94 1.95 -10.72
CA GLU A 135 4.65 2.96 -11.51
C GLU A 135 5.87 3.51 -10.75
N PHE A 136 5.70 3.78 -9.46
CA PHE A 136 6.77 4.25 -8.58
C PHE A 136 7.91 3.23 -8.43
N ILE A 137 7.58 1.96 -8.20
CA ILE A 137 8.57 0.88 -8.10
C ILE A 137 9.33 0.71 -9.43
N ASP A 138 8.63 0.79 -10.56
CA ASP A 138 9.26 0.66 -11.87
C ASP A 138 10.17 1.86 -12.19
N GLU A 139 9.85 3.05 -11.68
CA GLU A 139 10.74 4.21 -11.70
C GLU A 139 11.99 3.99 -10.83
N CYS A 140 11.83 3.45 -9.61
CA CYS A 140 12.96 3.11 -8.73
C CYS A 140 13.91 2.11 -9.39
N LYS A 141 13.39 1.05 -10.03
CA LYS A 141 14.19 0.08 -10.81
C LYS A 141 15.01 0.78 -11.88
N ARG A 142 14.37 1.62 -12.70
CA ARG A 142 15.04 2.33 -13.79
C ARG A 142 16.17 3.23 -13.27
N ARG A 143 15.97 3.91 -12.15
CA ARG A 143 17.00 4.72 -11.48
C ARG A 143 18.13 3.88 -10.90
N SER A 144 17.82 2.76 -10.26
CA SER A 144 18.83 1.83 -9.73
C SER A 144 19.73 1.26 -10.83
N HIS A 145 19.14 0.84 -11.97
CA HIS A 145 19.90 0.34 -13.11
C HIS A 145 20.77 1.41 -13.77
N ALA A 146 20.29 2.65 -13.86
CA ALA A 146 21.09 3.77 -14.38
C ALA A 146 22.31 4.08 -13.48
N SER A 147 22.15 4.01 -12.16
CA SER A 147 23.24 4.14 -11.20
C SER A 147 24.25 3.00 -11.33
N PHE A 148 23.79 1.78 -11.61
CA PHE A 148 24.66 0.61 -11.80
C PHE A 148 25.43 0.63 -13.13
N LYS A 149 24.80 1.11 -14.22
CA LYS A 149 25.46 1.22 -15.53
C LYS A 149 26.59 2.24 -15.54
N ARG A 150 26.44 3.36 -14.83
CA ARG A 150 27.51 4.37 -14.67
C ARG A 150 28.75 3.84 -13.95
N LEU A 151 28.60 2.86 -13.06
CA LEU A 151 29.73 2.23 -12.37
C LEU A 151 30.49 1.22 -13.25
N LEU A 152 29.85 0.69 -14.30
CA LEU A 152 30.47 -0.25 -15.24
C LEU A 152 31.09 0.43 -16.46
N ASP A 153 30.71 1.69 -16.74
CA ASP A 153 31.28 2.48 -17.83
C ASP A 153 32.55 3.28 -17.40
N GLU A 154 33.00 3.14 -16.14
CA GLU A 154 34.22 3.77 -15.59
C GLU A 154 35.45 2.82 -15.46
N GLU A 155 35.36 1.57 -15.94
CA GLU A 155 36.52 0.66 -16.10
C GLU A 155 36.98 0.56 -17.57
#